data_AF-A0A968Y0Q1-F1
#
_entry.id   AF-A0A968Y0Q1-F1
#
_cell.length_a   1.000
_cell.length_b   1.000
_cell.length_c   1.000
_cell.angle_alpha   90.00
_cell.angle_beta   90.00
_cell.angle_gamma   90.00
#
_symmetry.space_group_name_H-M   'P 1'
#
loop_
_entity.id
_entity.type
_entity.pdbx_description
1 polymer ?
#
loop_
_entity_poly.entity_id
_entity_poly.type
_entity_poly.pdbx_seq_one_letter_code
_entity_poly.pdbx_strand_id
1 'polypeptide(L)'
;MTLAIVAESAPLKANEDGVILIGKTRVTLDTAIAIFNQGATAEEIVYRYPSLNLADVYATIAFYLKHQSEVEAYLQQRRQRSQEIREMNQARFDPQGLRDRLLARRTQQEVC
;
A
#
# COMPACT_ATOMS: atom_id res chain seq x y z
N MET A 1 6.97 35.20 21.96
CA MET A 1 6.23 34.40 20.94
C MET A 1 5.63 33.21 21.67
N THR A 2 4.31 33.00 21.55
CA THR A 2 3.60 31.88 22.17
C THR A 2 3.41 30.79 21.13
N LEU A 3 3.95 29.60 21.38
CA LEU A 3 3.72 28.43 20.56
C LEU A 3 2.37 27.80 20.95
N ALA A 4 1.44 27.70 20.00
CA ALA A 4 0.17 27.01 20.23
C ALA A 4 0.34 25.51 19.97
N ILE A 5 0.03 24.68 20.97
CA ILE A 5 0.01 23.22 20.82
C ILE A 5 -1.39 22.82 20.34
N VAL A 6 -1.47 22.37 19.08
CA VAL A 6 -2.73 21.97 18.45
C VAL A 6 -2.69 20.47 18.13
N ALA A 7 -3.79 19.78 18.39
CA ALA A 7 -3.95 18.39 17.98
C ALA A 7 -4.35 18.34 16.49
N GLU A 8 -3.46 17.82 15.65
CA GLU A 8 -3.76 17.56 14.24
C GLU A 8 -4.25 16.12 14.04
N SER A 9 -5.21 15.94 13.14
CA SER A 9 -5.65 14.60 12.75
C SER A 9 -4.58 13.89 11.93
N ALA A 10 -4.53 12.56 12.04
CA ALA A 10 -3.62 11.77 11.22
C ALA A 10 -3.89 12.05 9.73
N PRO A 11 -2.84 12.11 8.88
CA PRO A 11 -2.95 12.42 7.46
C PRO A 11 -3.46 11.18 6.70
N LEU A 12 -4.61 10.64 7.10
CA LEU A 12 -5.19 9.43 6.55
C LEU A 12 -6.55 9.76 5.94
N LYS A 13 -6.77 9.32 4.71
CA LYS A 13 -8.03 9.55 3.98
C LYS A 13 -8.45 8.31 3.22
N ALA A 14 -9.72 7.94 3.34
CA ALA A 14 -10.31 6.92 2.49
C ALA A 14 -10.54 7.47 1.08
N ASN A 15 -10.21 6.69 0.05
CA ASN A 15 -10.64 6.97 -1.32
C ASN A 15 -12.07 6.42 -1.57
N GLU A 16 -12.58 6.58 -2.79
CA GLU A 16 -13.91 6.09 -3.20
C GLU A 16 -14.09 4.57 -3.02
N ASP A 17 -13.00 3.81 -3.08
CA ASP A 17 -12.99 2.35 -2.90
C ASP A 17 -12.84 1.91 -1.43
N GLY A 18 -12.77 2.85 -0.48
CA GLY A 18 -12.53 2.57 0.94
C GLY A 18 -11.08 2.23 1.30
N VAL A 19 -10.13 2.51 0.41
CA VAL A 19 -8.69 2.36 0.63
C VAL A 19 -8.14 3.57 1.37
N ILE A 20 -7.44 3.35 2.47
CA ILE A 20 -6.81 4.41 3.26
C ILE A 20 -5.49 4.81 2.60
N LEU A 21 -5.39 6.10 2.26
CA LEU A 21 -4.25 6.76 1.64
C LEU A 21 -3.60 7.74 2.61
N ILE A 22 -2.30 7.98 2.40
CA ILE A 22 -1.50 8.90 3.23
C ILE A 22 -1.43 10.28 2.56
N GLY A 23 -1.79 11.31 3.33
CA GLY A 23 -1.74 12.72 2.96
C GLY A 23 -2.60 13.04 1.74
N LYS A 24 -1.95 13.57 0.69
CA LYS A 24 -2.53 13.84 -0.64
C LYS A 24 -1.99 12.88 -1.70
N THR A 25 -1.41 11.76 -1.28
CA THR A 25 -0.71 10.82 -2.17
C THR A 25 -1.59 9.61 -2.52
N ARG A 26 -1.12 8.79 -3.46
CA ARG A 26 -1.71 7.48 -3.77
C ARG A 26 -1.05 6.33 -2.99
N VAL A 27 -0.15 6.63 -2.06
CA VAL A 27 0.49 5.61 -1.23
C VAL A 27 -0.50 5.19 -0.15
N THR A 28 -0.72 3.88 -0.03
CA THR A 28 -1.69 3.32 0.90
C THR A 28 -1.10 3.17 2.29
N LEU A 29 -1.97 3.15 3.29
CA LEU A 29 -1.61 2.78 4.66
C LEU A 29 -0.94 1.39 4.68
N ASP A 30 -1.49 0.42 3.94
CA ASP A 30 -0.97 -0.95 3.86
C ASP A 30 0.51 -0.99 3.49
N THR A 31 0.91 -0.20 2.49
CA THR A 31 2.30 -0.19 2.01
C THR A 31 3.23 0.39 3.06
N ALA A 32 2.86 1.53 3.67
CA ALA A 32 3.70 2.16 4.69
C ALA A 32 3.87 1.27 5.93
N ILE A 33 2.78 0.68 6.43
CA ILE A 33 2.81 -0.18 7.62
C ILE A 33 3.52 -1.50 7.33
N ALA A 34 3.34 -2.10 6.15
CA ALA A 34 4.06 -3.32 5.79
C ALA A 34 5.59 -3.10 5.76
N ILE A 35 6.05 -1.96 5.26
CA ILE A 35 7.48 -1.62 5.18
C ILE A 35 8.03 -1.24 6.56
N PHE A 36 7.26 -0.50 7.36
CA PHE A 36 7.60 -0.22 8.75
C PHE A 36 7.78 -1.51 9.57
N ASN A 37 6.86 -2.46 9.42
CA ASN A 37 6.94 -3.76 10.10
C ASN A 37 8.10 -4.65 9.61
N GLN A 38 8.71 -4.33 8.46
CA GLN A 38 9.95 -4.96 7.99
C GLN A 38 11.21 -4.32 8.60
N GLY A 39 11.05 -3.33 9.48
CA GLY A 39 12.15 -2.64 10.15
C GLY A 39 12.66 -1.38 9.44
N ALA A 40 11.99 -0.93 8.38
CA ALA A 40 12.36 0.30 7.69
C ALA A 40 12.00 1.53 8.52
N THR A 41 12.85 2.56 8.44
CA THR A 41 12.62 3.84 9.12
C THR A 41 11.62 4.72 8.33
N ALA A 42 11.11 5.77 8.96
CA ALA A 42 10.22 6.72 8.28
C ALA A 42 10.92 7.42 7.10
N GLU A 43 12.21 7.73 7.27
CA GLU A 43 13.08 8.30 6.26
C GLU A 43 13.28 7.36 5.08
N GLU A 44 13.46 6.06 5.35
CA GLU A 44 13.57 5.06 4.31
C GLU A 44 12.25 4.89 3.54
N ILE A 45 11.11 4.96 4.23
CA ILE A 45 9.79 4.94 3.59
C ILE A 45 9.64 6.13 2.63
N VAL A 46 10.03 7.35 3.03
CA VAL A 46 10.01 8.52 2.15
C VAL A 46 11.00 8.39 1.00
N TYR A 47 12.19 7.83 1.25
CA TYR A 47 13.17 7.56 0.20
C TYR A 47 12.61 6.61 -0.87
N ARG A 48 11.90 5.55 -0.45
CA ARG A 48 11.24 4.60 -1.37
C ARG A 48 10.00 5.20 -2.06
N TYR A 49 9.31 6.14 -1.41
CA TYR A 49 8.12 6.82 -1.95
C TYR A 49 8.27 8.35 -1.85
N PRO A 50 9.01 8.99 -2.78
CA PRO A 50 9.32 10.43 -2.72
C PRO A 50 8.10 11.36 -2.77
N SER A 51 6.91 10.85 -3.10
CA SER A 51 5.66 11.60 -3.02
C SER A 51 5.19 11.85 -1.59
N LEU A 52 5.67 11.07 -0.61
CA LEU A 52 5.31 11.21 0.80
C LEU A 52 6.06 12.36 1.45
N ASN A 53 5.37 13.08 2.34
CA ASN A 53 6.02 13.98 3.27
C ASN A 53 6.49 13.20 4.51
N LEU A 54 7.70 13.46 4.98
CA LEU A 54 8.25 12.83 6.19
C LEU A 54 7.38 13.05 7.43
N ALA A 55 6.83 14.25 7.61
CA ALA A 55 5.91 14.54 8.72
C ALA A 55 4.66 13.64 8.66
N ASP A 56 4.12 13.42 7.46
CA ASP A 56 2.94 12.59 7.26
C ASP A 56 3.22 11.12 7.58
N VAL A 57 4.42 10.63 7.25
CA VAL A 57 4.85 9.27 7.56
C VAL A 57 4.97 9.07 9.07
N TYR A 58 5.62 10.00 9.79
CA TYR A 58 5.69 9.91 11.25
C TYR A 58 4.31 9.96 11.91
N ALA A 59 3.44 10.86 11.45
CA ALA A 59 2.07 10.94 11.97
C ALA A 59 1.28 9.65 11.70
N THR A 60 1.48 9.03 10.54
CA THR A 60 0.88 7.74 10.18
C THR A 60 1.40 6.61 11.07
N ILE A 61 2.71 6.53 11.30
CA ILE A 61 3.30 5.52 12.19
C ILE A 61 2.80 5.73 13.62
N ALA A 62 2.76 6.98 14.11
CA ALA A 62 2.23 7.30 15.43
C ALA A 62 0.76 6.89 15.58
N PHE A 63 -0.06 7.11 14.53
CA PHE A 63 -1.44 6.62 14.49
C PHE A 63 -1.50 5.09 14.54
N TYR A 64 -0.71 4.40 13.72
CA TYR A 64 -0.65 2.94 13.74
C TYR A 64 -0.29 2.38 15.11
N LEU A 65 0.76 2.92 15.75
CA LEU A 65 1.21 2.46 17.07
C LEU A 65 0.15 2.69 18.17
N LYS A 66 -0.68 3.73 18.05
CA LYS A 66 -1.78 3.98 19.00
C LYS A 66 -3.03 3.13 18.74
N HIS A 67 -3.23 2.68 17.50
CA HIS A 67 -4.45 2.00 17.03
C HIS A 67 -4.15 0.66 16.36
N GLN A 68 -3.14 -0.08 16.84
CA GLN A 68 -2.61 -1.27 16.17
C GLN A 68 -3.70 -2.31 15.85
N SER A 69 -4.55 -2.63 16.82
CA SER A 69 -5.61 -3.63 16.65
C SER A 69 -6.61 -3.26 15.55
N GLU A 70 -7.04 -2.00 15.49
CA GLU A 70 -7.96 -1.50 14.47
C GLU A 70 -7.33 -1.50 13.08
N VAL A 71 -6.09 -1.01 12.99
CA VAL A 71 -5.36 -0.99 11.71
C VAL A 71 -5.04 -2.40 11.25
N GLU A 72 -4.64 -3.31 12.12
CA GLU A 72 -4.37 -4.70 11.75
C GLU A 72 -5.61 -5.44 11.26
N ALA A 73 -6.76 -5.20 11.90
CA ALA A 73 -8.05 -5.74 11.45
C ALA A 73 -8.40 -5.23 10.03
N TYR A 74 -8.22 -3.93 9.78
CA TYR A 74 -8.38 -3.34 8.46
C TYR A 74 -7.45 -3.99 7.42
N LEU A 75 -6.15 -4.10 7.75
CA LEU A 75 -5.15 -4.69 6.86
C LEU A 75 -5.43 -6.17 6.57
N GLN A 76 -5.93 -6.92 7.56
CA GLN A 76 -6.33 -8.31 7.38
C GLN A 76 -7.52 -8.44 6.44
N GLN A 77 -8.57 -7.62 6.63
CA GLN A 77 -9.73 -7.61 5.74
C GLN A 77 -9.33 -7.30 4.29
N ARG A 78 -8.40 -6.37 4.09
CA ARG A 78 -7.88 -6.04 2.75
C ARG A 78 -7.12 -7.19 2.11
N ARG A 79 -6.25 -7.87 2.88
CA ARG A 79 -5.52 -9.04 2.38
C ARG A 79 -6.49 -10.14 1.95
N GLN A 80 -7.50 -10.42 2.77
CA GLN A 80 -8.52 -11.43 2.48
C GLN A 80 -9.28 -11.10 1.18
N ARG A 81 -9.78 -9.86 1.06
CA ARG A 81 -10.49 -9.41 -0.15
C ARG A 81 -9.60 -9.48 -1.40
N SER A 82 -8.33 -9.08 -1.28
CA SER A 82 -7.38 -9.16 -2.39
C SER A 82 -7.12 -10.61 -2.82
N GLN A 83 -7.07 -11.54 -1.86
CA GLN A 83 -6.87 -12.96 -2.14
C GLN A 83 -8.10 -13.55 -2.84
N GLU A 84 -9.31 -13.28 -2.34
CA GLU A 84 -10.57 -13.73 -2.96
C GLU A 84 -10.69 -13.25 -4.41
N ILE A 85 -10.44 -11.95 -4.66
CA ILE A 85 -10.45 -11.39 -6.02
C ILE A 85 -9.40 -12.07 -6.89
N ARG A 86 -8.22 -12.36 -6.35
CA ARG A 86 -7.16 -13.05 -7.09
C ARG A 86 -7.57 -14.47 -7.47
N GLU A 87 -8.12 -15.23 -6.54
CA GLU A 87 -8.61 -16.60 -6.77
C GLU A 87 -9.73 -16.62 -7.81
N MET A 88 -10.71 -15.70 -7.69
CA MET A 88 -11.79 -15.55 -8.69
C MET A 88 -11.26 -15.24 -10.09
N ASN A 89 -10.29 -14.32 -10.20
CA ASN A 89 -9.71 -13.96 -11.49
C ASN A 89 -8.91 -15.12 -12.09
N GLN A 90 -8.14 -15.84 -11.28
CA GLN A 90 -7.37 -17.01 -11.74
C GLN A 90 -8.29 -18.16 -12.18
N ALA A 91 -9.42 -18.37 -11.51
CA ALA A 91 -10.42 -19.36 -11.93
C ALA A 91 -11.10 -18.98 -13.26
N ARG A 92 -11.27 -17.69 -13.53
CA ARG A 92 -11.92 -17.19 -14.76
C ARG A 92 -10.97 -17.07 -15.95
N PHE A 93 -9.70 -16.75 -15.71
CA PHE A 93 -8.71 -16.48 -16.75
C PHE A 93 -7.51 -17.38 -16.52
N ASP A 94 -7.24 -18.30 -17.45
CA ASP A 94 -6.06 -19.18 -17.40
C ASP A 94 -4.76 -18.36 -17.51
N PRO A 95 -3.99 -18.20 -16.42
CA PRO A 95 -2.77 -17.42 -16.43
C PRO A 95 -1.64 -18.13 -17.20
N GLN A 96 -1.66 -19.46 -17.26
CA GLN A 96 -0.63 -20.26 -17.92
C GLN A 96 -0.79 -20.16 -19.44
N GLY A 97 -2.01 -20.35 -19.96
CA GLY A 97 -2.29 -20.19 -21.38
C GLY A 97 -1.93 -18.80 -21.92
N LEU A 98 -2.15 -17.73 -21.14
CA LEU A 98 -1.71 -16.39 -21.53
C LEU A 98 -0.18 -16.26 -21.49
N ARG A 99 0.47 -16.73 -20.43
CA ARG A 99 1.94 -16.68 -20.28
C ARG A 99 2.64 -17.44 -21.40
N ASP A 100 2.20 -18.64 -21.70
CA ASP A 100 2.78 -19.48 -22.75
C ASP A 100 2.65 -18.82 -24.12
N ARG A 101 1.49 -18.22 -24.41
CA ARG A 101 1.28 -17.42 -25.64
C ARG A 101 2.22 -16.21 -25.71
N LEU A 102 2.44 -15.51 -24.60
CA LEU A 102 3.35 -14.36 -24.57
C LEU A 102 4.82 -14.79 -24.75
N LEU A 103 5.23 -15.89 -24.14
CA LEU A 103 6.59 -16.44 -24.28
C LEU A 103 6.85 -16.96 -25.70
N ALA A 104 5.88 -17.65 -26.31
CA ALA A 104 5.94 -18.08 -27.70
C ALA A 104 6.06 -16.88 -28.66
N ARG A 105 5.31 -15.79 -28.40
CA ARG A 105 5.40 -14.57 -29.21
C ARG A 105 6.76 -13.87 -29.07
N ARG A 106 7.33 -13.83 -27.86
CA ARG A 106 8.65 -13.24 -27.62
C ARG A 106 9.76 -14.01 -28.34
N THR A 107 9.74 -15.33 -28.26
CA THR A 107 10.72 -16.19 -28.97
C THR A 107 10.61 -16.05 -30.49
N GLN A 108 9.40 -15.87 -31.04
CA GLN A 108 9.22 -15.58 -32.47
C GLN A 108 9.74 -14.19 -32.89
N GLN A 109 9.75 -13.21 -31.98
CA GLN A 109 10.28 -11.87 -32.27
C GLN A 109 11.80 -11.78 -32.17
N GLU A 110 12.46 -12.66 -31.40
CA GLU A 110 13.92 -12.69 -31.25
C GLU A 110 14.62 -13.46 -32.41
N VAL A 111 13.86 -14.16 -33.26
CA VAL A 111 14.37 -14.98 -34.37
C VAL A 111 14.30 -14.26 -35.73
N CYS A 112 13.68 -13.08 -35.81
CA CYS A 112 13.70 -12.18 -36.97
C CYS A 112 14.70 -11.05 -36.77
#